data_AF-A0A1G2Y598-F1
#
_entry.id   AF-A0A1G2Y598-F1
#
_cell.length_a   1.000
_cell.length_b   1.000
_cell.length_c   1.000
_cell.angle_alpha   90.00
_cell.angle_beta   90.00
_cell.angle_gamma   90.00
#
_symmetry.space_group_name_H-M   'P 1'
#
loop_
_entity.id
_entity.type
_entity.pdbx_description
1 polymer ?
#
loop_
_entity_poly.entity_id
_entity_poly.type
_entity_poly.pdbx_seq_one_letter_code
_entity_poly.pdbx_strand_id
1 'polypeptide(L)'
;MKHRCLFAAVVTSIASLFLSGCGIEEVGERLWFEEPPYTNQQPEAYRLIQVDKSTSAEVLDMVKKYDKELTSQSESVVACWGEKKTTSQFWVTMVAFDEENFTVARKYFMAVDERPVHLHNEGQDLRFDSEVKMDEKTLSASYTSENERRISIIKKTLEIIRDDFVEVRQDSRVINQAAMMSNQMYERILYVLNESPALAQRLSEPNGLDYTSLVFNKSRVGLYIDDVNKVVVTKIRMGNVKRLWNIKYWRDKKGEVIW
;
A
#
# COMPACT_ATOMS: atom_id res chain seq x y z
N MET A 1 7.90 11.26 59.70
CA MET A 1 7.92 12.43 58.79
C MET A 1 8.43 12.13 57.38
N LYS A 2 9.54 11.38 57.19
CA LYS A 2 10.13 11.15 55.85
C LYS A 2 9.21 10.45 54.82
N HIS A 3 8.34 9.52 55.24
CA HIS A 3 7.43 8.82 54.30
C HIS A 3 6.28 9.68 53.75
N ARG A 4 5.86 10.73 54.47
CA ARG A 4 4.79 11.62 54.00
C ARG A 4 5.27 12.58 52.89
N CYS A 5 6.53 13.01 52.94
CA CYS A 5 7.12 13.84 51.89
C CYS A 5 7.33 13.07 50.57
N LEU A 6 7.71 11.79 50.64
CA LEU A 6 7.91 10.97 49.44
C LEU A 6 6.59 10.71 48.71
N PHE A 7 5.51 10.43 49.45
CA PHE A 7 4.20 10.19 48.87
C PHE A 7 3.62 11.44 48.20
N ALA A 8 3.77 12.61 48.84
CA ALA A 8 3.36 13.87 48.24
C ALA A 8 4.10 14.15 46.93
N ALA A 9 5.43 13.99 46.90
CA ALA A 9 6.22 14.23 45.69
C ALA A 9 5.81 13.33 44.52
N VAL A 10 5.54 12.04 44.77
CA VAL A 10 5.10 11.09 43.73
C VAL A 10 3.71 11.46 43.19
N VAL A 11 2.77 11.82 44.08
CA VAL A 11 1.42 12.22 43.66
C VAL A 11 1.45 13.51 42.84
N THR A 12 2.27 14.50 43.23
CA THR A 12 2.39 15.75 42.47
C THR A 12 3.05 15.54 41.10
N SER A 13 4.05 14.65 40.99
CA SER A 13 4.67 14.32 39.70
C SER A 13 3.72 13.59 38.75
N ILE A 14 2.89 12.68 39.27
CA ILE A 14 1.85 12.01 38.49
C ILE A 14 0.78 13.03 38.05
N ALA A 15 0.31 13.89 38.96
CA ALA A 15 -0.66 14.93 38.64
C ALA A 15 -0.12 15.95 37.61
N SER A 16 1.17 16.30 37.66
CA SER A 16 1.78 17.17 36.66
C SER A 16 1.85 16.53 35.28
N LEU A 17 2.01 15.20 35.18
CA LEU A 17 1.94 14.48 33.90
C LEU A 17 0.51 14.47 33.32
N PHE A 18 -0.52 14.40 34.17
CA PHE A 18 -1.92 14.45 33.74
C PHE A 18 -2.43 15.87 33.44
N LEU A 19 -1.91 16.90 34.11
CA LEU A 19 -2.35 18.30 33.94
C LEU A 19 -1.52 19.10 32.93
N SER A 20 -0.33 18.64 32.56
CA SER A 20 0.36 19.13 31.36
C SER A 20 -0.33 18.51 30.13
N GLY A 21 -1.46 19.10 29.72
CA GLY A 21 -2.35 18.68 28.63
C GLY A 21 -1.73 18.68 27.23
N CYS A 22 -0.54 18.12 27.07
CA CYS A 22 0.11 17.88 25.78
C CYS A 22 0.33 16.36 25.63
N GLY A 23 -0.66 15.66 25.05
CA GLY A 23 -0.39 14.45 24.26
C GLY A 23 -0.69 13.07 24.86
N ILE A 24 -1.24 12.94 26.09
CA ILE A 24 -1.56 11.61 26.65
C ILE A 24 -2.87 11.05 26.07
N GLU A 25 -3.85 11.90 25.74
CA GLU A 25 -5.12 11.48 25.09
C GLU A 25 -4.88 10.73 23.77
N GLU A 26 -3.90 11.18 22.96
CA GLU A 26 -3.57 10.52 21.69
C GLU A 26 -3.05 9.09 21.85
N VAL A 27 -2.40 8.75 22.97
CA VAL A 27 -1.82 7.41 23.18
C VAL A 27 -2.90 6.44 23.65
N GLY A 28 -3.79 6.88 24.54
CA GLY A 28 -4.90 6.05 25.03
C GLY A 28 -5.85 5.62 23.91
N GLU A 29 -6.26 6.57 23.06
CA GLU A 29 -7.11 6.28 21.89
C GLU A 29 -6.41 5.41 20.85
N ARG A 30 -5.08 5.48 20.72
CA ARG A 30 -4.29 4.63 19.79
C ARG A 30 -4.10 3.19 20.27
N LEU A 31 -4.18 2.94 21.57
CA LEU A 31 -4.04 1.60 22.14
C LEU A 31 -5.33 0.77 22.04
N TRP A 32 -6.49 1.39 21.79
CA TRP A 32 -7.74 0.68 21.60
C TRP A 32 -7.79 -0.06 20.26
N PHE A 33 -8.45 -1.22 20.26
CA PHE A 33 -8.67 -2.02 19.05
C PHE A 33 -9.55 -1.25 18.07
N GLU A 34 -8.98 -0.90 16.92
CA GLU A 34 -9.73 -0.32 15.81
C GLU A 34 -10.26 -1.41 14.89
N GLU A 35 -11.33 -1.14 14.17
CA GLU A 35 -11.80 -2.03 13.10
C GLU A 35 -10.82 -2.01 11.92
N PRO A 36 -10.81 -3.02 11.04
CA PRO A 36 -10.03 -3.03 9.79
C PRO A 36 -10.43 -1.88 8.82
N PRO A 37 -9.62 -1.58 7.78
CA PRO A 37 -8.39 -2.24 7.38
C PRO A 37 -7.18 -1.74 8.18
N TYR A 38 -6.19 -2.62 8.35
CA TYR A 38 -4.87 -2.30 8.90
C TYR A 38 -3.81 -2.42 7.80
N THR A 39 -2.66 -1.78 7.97
CA THR A 39 -1.55 -1.84 7.01
C THR A 39 -1.04 -3.27 6.79
N ASN A 40 -1.05 -4.12 7.82
CA ASN A 40 -0.63 -5.53 7.71
C ASN A 40 -1.68 -6.46 7.06
N GLN A 41 -2.91 -5.99 6.80
CA GLN A 41 -3.98 -6.78 6.19
C GLN A 41 -4.31 -6.29 4.78
N GLN A 42 -4.71 -7.23 3.93
CA GLN A 42 -5.25 -6.91 2.61
C GLN A 42 -6.78 -6.95 2.71
N PRO A 43 -7.50 -5.94 2.21
CA PRO A 43 -8.95 -5.92 2.29
C PRO A 43 -9.53 -7.05 1.43
N GLU A 44 -10.67 -7.57 1.87
CA GLU A 44 -11.37 -8.64 1.16
C GLU A 44 -11.74 -8.22 -0.26
N ALA A 45 -12.21 -6.98 -0.45
CA ALA A 45 -12.54 -6.42 -1.75
C ALA A 45 -11.39 -6.59 -2.76
N TYR A 46 -10.17 -6.22 -2.39
CA TYR A 46 -9.00 -6.37 -3.26
C TYR A 46 -8.71 -7.83 -3.63
N ARG A 47 -8.96 -8.78 -2.71
CA ARG A 47 -8.74 -10.21 -2.97
C ARG A 47 -9.80 -10.81 -3.88
N LEU A 48 -11.06 -10.41 -3.72
CA LEU A 48 -12.18 -10.94 -4.49
C LEU A 48 -12.21 -10.40 -5.92
N ILE A 49 -11.82 -9.13 -6.11
CA ILE A 49 -11.76 -8.50 -7.43
C ILE A 49 -10.58 -9.10 -8.21
N GLN A 50 -10.86 -9.74 -9.35
CA GLN A 50 -9.86 -10.40 -10.18
C GLN A 50 -9.65 -9.62 -11.48
N VAL A 51 -8.39 -9.31 -11.79
CA VAL A 51 -7.99 -8.71 -13.07
C VAL A 51 -8.41 -9.64 -14.22
N ASP A 52 -8.92 -9.05 -15.30
CA ASP A 52 -9.42 -9.72 -16.52
C ASP A 52 -10.67 -10.60 -16.35
N LYS A 53 -11.25 -10.66 -15.14
CA LYS A 53 -12.40 -11.53 -14.84
C LYS A 53 -13.56 -10.78 -14.23
N SER A 54 -13.31 -9.93 -13.25
CA SER A 54 -14.36 -9.15 -12.61
C SER A 54 -14.84 -8.04 -13.52
N THR A 55 -16.16 -7.81 -13.52
CA THR A 55 -16.80 -6.75 -14.31
C THR A 55 -17.00 -5.47 -13.49
N SER A 56 -17.25 -4.35 -14.17
CA SER A 56 -17.56 -3.08 -13.50
C SER A 56 -18.75 -3.16 -12.55
N ALA A 57 -19.82 -3.86 -12.93
CA ALA A 57 -21.01 -4.05 -12.09
C ALA A 57 -20.69 -4.79 -10.79
N GLU A 58 -19.94 -5.90 -10.86
CA GLU A 58 -19.52 -6.65 -9.68
C GLU A 58 -18.61 -5.81 -8.77
N VAL A 59 -17.71 -5.02 -9.35
CA VAL A 59 -16.78 -4.19 -8.57
C VAL A 59 -17.52 -3.12 -7.78
N LEU A 60 -18.55 -2.48 -8.34
CA LEU A 60 -19.31 -1.44 -7.62
C LEU A 60 -19.96 -1.98 -6.34
N ASP A 61 -20.40 -3.24 -6.35
CA ASP A 61 -20.97 -3.90 -5.17
C ASP A 61 -19.90 -4.36 -4.16
N MET A 62 -18.69 -4.69 -4.64
CA MET A 62 -17.62 -5.26 -3.81
C MET A 62 -16.62 -4.25 -3.25
N VAL A 63 -16.41 -3.12 -3.93
CA VAL A 63 -15.31 -2.18 -3.63
C VAL A 63 -15.51 -1.44 -2.32
N LYS A 64 -16.78 -1.22 -1.93
CA LYS A 64 -17.14 -0.63 -0.64
C LYS A 64 -17.39 -1.74 0.37
N LYS A 65 -16.57 -1.79 1.42
CA LYS A 65 -16.63 -2.82 2.45
C LYS A 65 -16.93 -2.28 3.85
N TYR A 66 -16.52 -1.05 4.13
CA TYR A 66 -16.70 -0.45 5.45
C TYR A 66 -17.73 0.69 5.41
N ASP A 67 -18.54 0.81 6.46
CA ASP A 67 -19.68 1.75 6.48
C ASP A 67 -19.27 3.21 6.27
N LYS A 68 -18.04 3.58 6.68
CA LYS A 68 -17.51 4.95 6.61
C LYS A 68 -16.72 5.24 5.32
N GLU A 69 -16.71 4.32 4.36
CA GLU A 69 -16.02 4.57 3.10
C GLU A 69 -16.81 5.49 2.16
N LEU A 70 -16.04 6.37 1.52
CA LEU A 70 -16.49 7.23 0.43
C LEU A 70 -16.05 6.63 -0.90
N THR A 71 -16.78 6.94 -1.96
CA THR A 71 -16.53 6.41 -3.31
C THR A 71 -16.50 7.55 -4.31
N SER A 72 -15.57 7.46 -5.26
CA SER A 72 -15.36 8.35 -6.40
C SER A 72 -15.34 7.45 -7.63
N GLN A 73 -15.95 7.94 -8.71
CA GLN A 73 -16.12 7.20 -9.95
C GLN A 73 -15.90 8.14 -11.12
N SER A 74 -15.00 7.76 -12.02
CA SER A 74 -14.90 8.32 -13.37
C SER A 74 -15.44 7.31 -14.38
N GLU A 75 -15.26 7.58 -15.68
CA GLU A 75 -15.69 6.68 -16.74
C GLU A 75 -14.97 5.32 -16.70
N SER A 76 -13.70 5.30 -16.27
CA SER A 76 -12.84 4.11 -16.31
C SER A 76 -12.22 3.74 -14.96
N VAL A 77 -12.43 4.54 -13.89
CA VAL A 77 -11.82 4.32 -12.57
C VAL A 77 -12.86 4.42 -11.46
N VAL A 78 -12.83 3.48 -10.53
CA VAL A 78 -13.59 3.54 -9.27
C VAL A 78 -12.60 3.51 -8.11
N ALA A 79 -12.68 4.50 -7.23
CA ALA A 79 -11.88 4.60 -6.02
C ALA A 79 -12.79 4.61 -4.79
N CYS A 80 -12.40 3.85 -3.78
CA CYS A 80 -13.04 3.76 -2.48
C CYS A 80 -11.99 4.06 -1.41
N TRP A 81 -12.30 4.94 -0.45
CA TRP A 81 -11.34 5.31 0.58
C TRP A 81 -12.02 5.57 1.92
N GLY A 82 -11.22 5.53 2.98
CA GLY A 82 -11.61 5.96 4.30
C GLY A 82 -10.44 6.51 5.08
N GLU A 83 -10.75 7.24 6.16
CA GLU A 83 -9.78 7.76 7.11
C GLU A 83 -10.16 7.30 8.52
N LYS A 84 -9.16 7.13 9.37
CA LYS A 84 -9.28 6.85 10.80
C LYS A 84 -8.46 7.83 11.61
N LYS A 85 -8.90 8.03 12.85
CA LYS A 85 -8.37 9.03 13.78
C LYS A 85 -8.39 10.43 13.14
N THR A 86 -7.94 11.44 13.86
CA THR A 86 -8.01 12.85 13.42
C THR A 86 -7.21 13.16 12.14
N THR A 87 -6.57 12.19 11.46
CA THR A 87 -6.09 12.16 10.04
C THR A 87 -4.90 11.20 9.81
N SER A 88 -4.32 10.58 10.84
CA SER A 88 -3.04 9.86 10.71
C SER A 88 -3.11 8.49 10.03
N GLN A 89 -4.31 7.99 9.74
CA GLN A 89 -4.52 6.71 9.09
C GLN A 89 -5.54 6.84 7.96
N PHE A 90 -5.21 6.28 6.81
CA PHE A 90 -6.14 6.22 5.69
C PHE A 90 -5.88 4.99 4.82
N TRP A 91 -6.86 4.65 4.01
CA TRP A 91 -6.71 3.61 2.99
C TRP A 91 -7.47 4.00 1.73
N VAL A 92 -6.99 3.48 0.60
CA VAL A 92 -7.59 3.64 -0.72
C VAL A 92 -7.57 2.30 -1.43
N THR A 93 -8.72 1.84 -1.88
CA THR A 93 -8.85 0.76 -2.86
C THR A 93 -9.27 1.40 -4.18
N MET A 94 -8.53 1.18 -5.25
CA MET A 94 -8.83 1.74 -6.56
C MET A 94 -8.83 0.63 -7.60
N VAL A 95 -9.80 0.66 -8.50
CA VAL A 95 -9.98 -0.33 -9.56
C VAL A 95 -10.23 0.44 -10.83
N ALA A 96 -9.54 0.07 -11.90
CA ALA A 96 -9.77 0.68 -13.19
C ALA A 96 -9.98 -0.38 -14.26
N PHE A 97 -10.81 -0.02 -15.23
CA PHE A 97 -11.41 -0.90 -16.20
C PHE A 97 -10.75 -0.75 -17.56
N ASP A 98 -10.88 -1.80 -18.36
CA ASP A 98 -10.68 -1.76 -19.79
C ASP A 98 -11.95 -1.20 -20.44
N GLU A 99 -11.83 -0.11 -21.19
CA GLU A 99 -12.96 0.56 -21.85
C GLU A 99 -13.61 -0.31 -22.93
N GLU A 100 -12.86 -1.24 -23.54
CA GLU A 100 -13.39 -2.09 -24.61
C GLU A 100 -14.22 -3.25 -24.05
N ASN A 101 -13.77 -3.82 -22.92
CA ASN A 101 -14.30 -5.08 -22.38
C ASN A 101 -15.09 -4.91 -21.07
N PHE A 102 -15.05 -3.73 -20.44
CA PHE A 102 -15.64 -3.44 -19.12
C PHE A 102 -15.19 -4.38 -17.99
N THR A 103 -14.05 -5.04 -18.19
CA THR A 103 -13.40 -5.90 -17.20
C THR A 103 -12.33 -5.13 -16.45
N VAL A 104 -12.01 -5.57 -15.23
CA VAL A 104 -10.93 -4.98 -14.44
C VAL A 104 -9.59 -5.13 -15.16
N ALA A 105 -9.00 -4.02 -15.57
CA ALA A 105 -7.66 -3.99 -16.13
C ALA A 105 -6.59 -3.88 -15.04
N ARG A 106 -6.91 -3.22 -13.94
CA ARG A 106 -5.94 -2.91 -12.88
C ARG A 106 -6.63 -2.64 -11.55
N LYS A 107 -5.95 -2.98 -10.46
CA LYS A 107 -6.41 -2.70 -9.10
C LYS A 107 -5.26 -2.35 -8.16
N TYR A 108 -5.55 -1.48 -7.22
CA TYR A 108 -4.62 -0.90 -6.26
C TYR A 108 -5.22 -0.93 -4.87
N PHE A 109 -4.37 -1.19 -3.89
CA PHE A 109 -4.70 -0.99 -2.49
C PHE A 109 -3.54 -0.28 -1.80
N MET A 110 -3.86 0.83 -1.14
CA MET A 110 -2.95 1.55 -0.27
C MET A 110 -3.55 1.61 1.14
N ALA A 111 -2.72 1.37 2.15
CA ALA A 111 -3.05 1.67 3.53
C ALA A 111 -1.85 2.35 4.18
N VAL A 112 -2.11 3.43 4.92
CA VAL A 112 -1.08 4.26 5.56
C VAL A 112 -1.44 4.43 7.03
N ASP A 113 -0.43 4.31 7.87
CA ASP A 113 -0.45 4.63 9.29
C ASP A 113 0.82 5.43 9.62
N GLU A 114 0.68 6.76 9.70
CA GLU A 114 1.80 7.66 9.93
C GLU A 114 2.37 7.55 11.36
N ARG A 115 1.59 7.04 12.30
CA ARG A 115 1.96 6.94 13.72
C ARG A 115 1.57 5.58 14.29
N PRO A 116 2.24 4.50 13.88
CA PRO A 116 1.90 3.14 14.28
C PRO A 116 2.35 2.87 15.72
N VAL A 117 1.64 3.45 16.68
CA VAL A 117 1.81 3.17 18.12
C VAL A 117 0.82 2.08 18.51
N HIS A 118 1.02 0.89 17.93
CA HIS A 118 0.15 -0.26 18.11
C HIS A 118 0.94 -1.45 18.62
N LEU A 119 0.51 -2.04 19.74
CA LEU A 119 1.12 -3.26 20.33
C LEU A 119 1.13 -4.46 19.36
N HIS A 120 0.28 -4.44 18.33
CA HIS A 120 0.06 -5.55 17.40
C HIS A 120 0.38 -5.23 15.94
N ASN A 121 0.91 -4.06 15.62
CA ASN A 121 1.35 -3.75 14.25
C ASN A 121 2.77 -4.32 14.03
N GLU A 122 3.02 -4.92 12.88
CA GLU A 122 4.32 -5.54 12.52
C GLU A 122 5.41 -4.51 12.19
N GLY A 123 5.26 -3.27 12.68
CA GLY A 123 6.08 -2.13 12.29
C GLY A 123 5.90 -1.75 10.82
N GLN A 124 4.71 -1.99 10.25
CA GLN A 124 4.38 -1.60 8.90
C GLN A 124 3.58 -0.30 8.89
N ASP A 125 4.18 0.73 8.32
CA ASP A 125 3.65 2.10 8.30
C ASP A 125 2.86 2.33 6.99
N LEU A 126 3.27 1.67 5.91
CA LEU A 126 2.59 1.74 4.63
C LEU A 126 2.52 0.38 3.94
N ARG A 127 1.34 0.08 3.39
CA ARG A 127 1.10 -0.99 2.43
C ARG A 127 0.74 -0.37 1.09
N PHE A 128 1.35 -0.86 0.02
CA PHE A 128 0.83 -0.66 -1.33
C PHE A 128 0.91 -1.98 -2.09
N ASP A 129 -0.23 -2.40 -2.64
CA ASP A 129 -0.36 -3.59 -3.49
C ASP A 129 -1.00 -3.16 -4.82
N SER A 130 -0.40 -3.55 -5.94
CA SER A 130 -0.97 -3.31 -7.26
C SER A 130 -0.93 -4.56 -8.13
N GLU A 131 -2.00 -4.79 -8.88
CA GLU A 131 -2.08 -5.78 -9.95
C GLU A 131 -2.52 -5.07 -11.22
N VAL A 132 -1.73 -5.16 -12.28
CA VAL A 132 -1.93 -4.41 -13.51
C VAL A 132 -1.83 -5.37 -14.70
N LYS A 133 -2.87 -5.41 -15.54
CA LYS A 133 -2.81 -6.05 -16.85
C LYS A 133 -1.91 -5.19 -17.74
N MET A 134 -0.74 -5.73 -18.07
CA MET A 134 0.27 -5.03 -18.83
C MET A 134 0.04 -5.26 -20.32
N ASP A 135 0.31 -4.23 -21.13
CA ASP A 135 0.21 -4.36 -22.57
C ASP A 135 1.29 -5.33 -23.10
N GLU A 136 0.94 -6.07 -24.15
CA GLU A 136 1.84 -7.07 -24.72
C GLU A 136 3.12 -6.45 -25.27
N LYS A 137 3.05 -5.23 -25.81
CA LYS A 137 4.21 -4.54 -26.36
C LYS A 137 5.26 -4.29 -25.29
N THR A 138 4.85 -3.91 -24.08
CA THR A 138 5.75 -3.74 -22.93
C THR A 138 6.32 -5.09 -22.47
N LEU A 139 5.53 -6.15 -22.41
CA LEU A 139 6.04 -7.45 -21.94
C LEU A 139 6.98 -8.14 -22.95
N SER A 140 6.72 -7.97 -24.25
CA SER A 140 7.40 -8.65 -25.35
C SER A 140 8.47 -7.79 -26.06
N ALA A 141 8.73 -6.57 -25.58
CA ALA A 141 9.76 -5.73 -26.16
C ALA A 141 11.15 -6.38 -26.06
N SER A 142 12.01 -6.09 -27.04
CA SER A 142 13.39 -6.56 -27.04
C SER A 142 14.22 -5.78 -26.03
N TYR A 143 14.43 -6.37 -24.85
CA TYR A 143 15.29 -5.82 -23.81
C TYR A 143 16.71 -6.39 -23.90
N THR A 144 17.72 -5.58 -23.56
CA THR A 144 19.12 -6.01 -23.51
C THR A 144 19.36 -6.99 -22.37
N SER A 145 18.58 -6.87 -21.29
CA SER A 145 18.64 -7.76 -20.13
C SER A 145 17.30 -7.85 -19.41
N GLU A 146 17.13 -8.90 -18.61
CA GLU A 146 15.97 -9.06 -17.74
C GLU A 146 15.87 -7.95 -16.67
N ASN A 147 17.00 -7.37 -16.26
CA ASN A 147 17.00 -6.23 -15.33
C ASN A 147 16.40 -4.98 -15.98
N GLU A 148 16.75 -4.72 -17.23
CA GLU A 148 16.18 -3.62 -18.02
C GLU A 148 14.68 -3.80 -18.25
N ARG A 149 14.25 -5.05 -18.52
CA ARG A 149 12.83 -5.42 -18.61
C ARG A 149 12.07 -5.04 -17.34
N ARG A 150 12.55 -5.45 -16.16
CA ARG A 150 11.91 -5.13 -14.88
C ARG A 150 11.83 -3.63 -14.60
N ILE A 151 12.91 -2.90 -14.90
CA ILE A 151 12.93 -1.43 -14.74
C ILE A 151 11.89 -0.79 -15.65
N SER A 152 11.79 -1.26 -16.90
CA SER A 152 10.81 -0.75 -17.87
C SER A 152 9.37 -1.03 -17.44
N ILE A 153 9.10 -2.22 -16.90
CA ILE A 153 7.80 -2.59 -16.32
C ILE A 153 7.44 -1.68 -15.15
N ILE A 154 8.38 -1.38 -14.23
CA ILE A 154 8.14 -0.46 -13.11
C ILE A 154 7.86 0.97 -13.62
N LYS A 155 8.59 1.45 -14.64
CA LYS A 155 8.32 2.74 -15.29
C LYS A 155 6.91 2.79 -15.85
N LYS A 156 6.52 1.76 -16.62
CA LYS A 156 5.19 1.68 -17.21
C LYS A 156 4.09 1.60 -16.17
N THR A 157 4.32 0.84 -15.09
CA THR A 157 3.39 0.74 -13.96
C THR A 157 3.18 2.11 -13.30
N LEU A 158 4.23 2.91 -13.12
CA LEU A 158 4.12 4.28 -12.59
C LEU A 158 3.30 5.19 -13.53
N GLU A 159 3.52 5.12 -14.84
CA GLU A 159 2.72 5.88 -15.82
C GLU A 159 1.23 5.55 -15.68
N ILE A 160 0.88 4.26 -15.72
CA ILE A 160 -0.52 3.80 -15.59
C ILE A 160 -1.14 4.29 -14.28
N ILE A 161 -0.43 4.15 -13.16
CA ILE A 161 -0.93 4.60 -11.85
C ILE A 161 -1.17 6.11 -11.84
N ARG A 162 -0.30 6.91 -12.46
CA ARG A 162 -0.48 8.37 -12.54
C ARG A 162 -1.73 8.72 -13.32
N ASP A 163 -1.94 8.08 -14.46
CA ASP A 163 -3.10 8.32 -15.31
C ASP A 163 -4.40 7.99 -14.54
N ASP A 164 -4.43 6.85 -13.84
CA ASP A 164 -5.60 6.47 -13.03
C ASP A 164 -5.90 7.42 -11.89
N PHE A 165 -4.86 7.91 -11.19
CA PHE A 165 -5.08 8.89 -10.13
C PHE A 165 -5.55 10.24 -10.68
N VAL A 166 -5.18 10.64 -11.90
CA VAL A 166 -5.63 11.91 -12.48
C VAL A 166 -7.15 11.97 -12.59
N GLU A 167 -7.78 10.83 -12.89
CA GLU A 167 -9.24 10.68 -13.05
C GLU A 167 -10.01 10.97 -11.75
N VAL A 168 -9.47 10.61 -10.59
CA VAL A 168 -10.23 10.60 -9.31
C VAL A 168 -9.62 11.48 -8.21
N ARG A 169 -8.40 12.02 -8.38
CA ARG A 169 -7.69 12.75 -7.31
C ARG A 169 -8.37 14.04 -6.87
N GLN A 170 -9.19 14.67 -7.69
CA GLN A 170 -9.84 15.94 -7.36
C GLN A 170 -11.00 15.75 -6.36
N ASP A 171 -11.52 14.53 -6.26
CA ASP A 171 -12.71 14.23 -5.45
C ASP A 171 -12.40 14.10 -3.96
N SER A 172 -11.12 13.93 -3.61
CA SER A 172 -10.71 13.71 -2.22
C SER A 172 -9.26 14.08 -1.94
N ARG A 173 -9.05 14.76 -0.81
CA ARG A 173 -7.70 14.98 -0.25
C ARG A 173 -6.96 13.66 -0.04
N VAL A 174 -7.66 12.59 0.37
CA VAL A 174 -7.06 11.27 0.64
C VAL A 174 -6.53 10.64 -0.64
N ILE A 175 -7.33 10.67 -1.71
CA ILE A 175 -6.91 10.14 -3.01
C ILE A 175 -5.72 10.94 -3.52
N ASN A 176 -5.75 12.27 -3.40
CA ASN A 176 -4.62 13.11 -3.81
C ASN A 176 -3.34 12.79 -3.00
N GLN A 177 -3.46 12.56 -1.69
CA GLN A 177 -2.33 12.12 -0.85
C GLN A 177 -1.81 10.75 -1.30
N ALA A 178 -2.70 9.78 -1.55
CA ALA A 178 -2.33 8.46 -2.06
C ALA A 178 -1.62 8.53 -3.43
N ALA A 179 -2.06 9.44 -4.31
CA ALA A 179 -1.41 9.70 -5.60
C ALA A 179 0.02 10.23 -5.42
N MET A 180 0.20 11.23 -4.56
CA MET A 180 1.50 11.82 -4.25
C MET A 180 2.46 10.78 -3.63
N MET A 181 1.97 10.00 -2.67
CA MET A 181 2.77 8.95 -2.04
C MET A 181 3.15 7.88 -3.05
N SER A 182 2.20 7.36 -3.84
CA SER A 182 2.49 6.41 -4.93
C SER A 182 3.59 6.92 -5.85
N ASN A 183 3.48 8.17 -6.29
CA ASN A 183 4.47 8.79 -7.15
C ASN A 183 5.86 8.80 -6.51
N GLN A 184 5.97 9.31 -5.28
CA GLN A 184 7.25 9.38 -4.56
C GLN A 184 7.85 7.99 -4.31
N MET A 185 7.02 6.98 -4.01
CA MET A 185 7.49 5.61 -3.80
C MET A 185 8.15 5.05 -5.07
N TYR A 186 7.44 5.11 -6.19
CA TYR A 186 7.92 4.58 -7.46
C TYR A 186 9.11 5.36 -8.01
N GLU A 187 9.10 6.70 -7.94
CA GLU A 187 10.25 7.51 -8.33
C GLU A 187 11.49 7.17 -7.51
N ARG A 188 11.33 6.94 -6.20
CA ARG A 188 12.45 6.53 -5.35
C ARG A 188 12.98 5.14 -5.72
N ILE A 189 12.08 4.20 -6.01
CA ILE A 189 12.48 2.85 -6.49
C ILE A 189 13.25 2.96 -7.80
N LEU A 190 12.72 3.72 -8.77
CA LEU A 190 13.36 3.94 -10.06
C LEU A 190 14.71 4.63 -9.94
N TYR A 191 14.85 5.59 -9.02
CA TYR A 191 16.13 6.22 -8.70
C TYR A 191 17.17 5.17 -8.26
N VAL A 192 16.83 4.31 -7.30
CA VAL A 192 17.75 3.25 -6.82
C VAL A 192 18.12 2.28 -7.94
N LEU A 193 17.16 1.91 -8.79
CA LEU A 193 17.39 1.01 -9.91
C LEU A 193 18.20 1.65 -11.05
N ASN A 194 18.08 2.95 -11.28
CA ASN A 194 18.88 3.66 -12.28
C ASN A 194 20.34 3.81 -11.83
N GLU A 195 20.57 4.05 -10.53
CA GLU A 195 21.92 4.07 -9.94
C GLU A 195 22.59 2.68 -9.97
N SER A 196 21.81 1.61 -9.79
CA SER A 196 22.33 0.25 -9.87
C SER A 196 21.31 -0.72 -10.51
N PRO A 197 21.32 -0.86 -11.85
CA PRO A 197 20.37 -1.73 -12.55
C PRO A 197 20.44 -3.20 -12.15
N ALA A 198 21.59 -3.67 -11.66
CA ALA A 198 21.78 -5.01 -11.15
C ALA A 198 20.84 -5.33 -9.97
N LEU A 199 20.43 -4.33 -9.18
CA LEU A 199 19.49 -4.50 -8.08
C LEU A 199 18.08 -4.90 -8.53
N ALA A 200 17.72 -4.71 -9.80
CA ALA A 200 16.43 -5.13 -10.35
C ALA A 200 16.19 -6.64 -10.22
N GLN A 201 17.25 -7.45 -10.16
CA GLN A 201 17.15 -8.88 -9.91
C GLN A 201 16.44 -9.18 -8.58
N ARG A 202 16.69 -8.37 -7.54
CA ARG A 202 16.11 -8.54 -6.20
C ARG A 202 14.61 -8.31 -6.15
N LEU A 203 14.03 -7.59 -7.12
CA LEU A 203 12.59 -7.39 -7.20
C LEU A 203 11.84 -8.72 -7.30
N SER A 204 12.45 -9.71 -7.95
CA SER A 204 11.88 -11.05 -8.12
C SER A 204 12.13 -11.99 -6.95
N GLU A 205 12.82 -11.56 -5.89
CA GLU A 205 13.13 -12.41 -4.73
C GLU A 205 11.98 -12.41 -3.70
N PRO A 206 11.85 -13.46 -2.87
CA PRO A 206 10.83 -13.53 -1.80
C PRO A 206 10.91 -12.40 -0.76
N ASN A 207 12.08 -11.77 -0.63
CA ASN A 207 12.27 -10.61 0.24
C ASN A 207 12.30 -9.29 -0.53
N GLY A 208 12.17 -9.30 -1.86
CA GLY A 208 12.20 -8.08 -2.66
C GLY A 208 13.53 -7.30 -2.57
N LEU A 209 13.50 -6.10 -3.13
CA LEU A 209 14.55 -5.10 -3.04
C LEU A 209 14.31 -4.20 -1.82
N ASP A 210 15.28 -4.15 -0.91
CA ASP A 210 15.33 -3.15 0.16
C ASP A 210 15.78 -1.79 -0.39
N TYR A 211 15.13 -0.71 0.04
CA TYR A 211 15.51 0.66 -0.27
C TYR A 211 15.12 1.61 0.85
N THR A 212 15.70 2.81 0.83
CA THR A 212 15.38 3.87 1.80
C THR A 212 14.35 4.83 1.23
N SER A 213 13.15 4.89 1.84
CA SER A 213 12.15 5.90 1.50
C SER A 213 12.42 7.21 2.24
N LEU A 214 11.92 8.31 1.69
CA LEU A 214 12.08 9.65 2.30
C LEU A 214 11.25 9.79 3.60
N VAL A 215 10.15 9.05 3.71
CA VAL A 215 9.16 9.22 4.79
C VAL A 215 9.32 8.17 5.89
N PHE A 216 9.57 6.90 5.55
CA PHE A 216 9.47 5.77 6.48
C PHE A 216 10.78 5.00 6.69
N ASN A 217 11.91 5.59 6.26
CA ASN A 217 13.28 5.06 6.35
C ASN A 217 13.45 3.66 5.71
N LYS A 218 12.98 2.58 6.31
CA LYS A 218 13.08 1.22 5.75
C LYS A 218 11.91 0.94 4.82
N SER A 219 12.20 0.45 3.62
CA SER A 219 11.18 0.11 2.64
C SER A 219 11.63 -1.05 1.76
N ARG A 220 10.65 -1.76 1.20
CA ARG A 220 10.86 -2.96 0.43
C ARG A 220 9.86 -3.04 -0.70
N VAL A 221 10.35 -3.39 -1.89
CA VAL A 221 9.53 -3.55 -3.09
C VAL A 221 9.80 -4.90 -3.73
N GLY A 222 8.76 -5.53 -4.25
CA GLY A 222 8.88 -6.74 -5.06
C GLY A 222 7.99 -6.64 -6.27
N LEU A 223 8.40 -7.37 -7.30
CA LEU A 223 7.78 -7.42 -8.60
C LEU A 223 7.61 -8.89 -8.99
N TYR A 224 6.39 -9.25 -9.33
CA TYR A 224 6.07 -10.51 -9.97
C TYR A 224 5.47 -10.24 -11.34
N ILE A 225 5.92 -11.00 -12.34
CA ILE A 225 5.50 -10.87 -13.73
C ILE A 225 4.91 -12.22 -14.13
N ASP A 226 3.63 -12.22 -14.47
CA ASP A 226 2.93 -13.34 -15.08
C ASP A 226 2.84 -13.10 -16.59
N ASP A 227 3.75 -13.72 -17.33
CA ASP A 227 3.81 -13.59 -18.78
C ASP A 227 2.64 -14.28 -19.49
N VAL A 228 2.00 -15.26 -18.85
CA VAL A 228 0.88 -16.02 -19.45
C VAL A 228 -0.39 -15.20 -19.39
N ASN A 229 -0.72 -14.66 -18.21
CA ASN A 229 -1.91 -13.84 -18.01
C ASN A 229 -1.67 -12.35 -18.29
N LYS A 230 -0.42 -11.98 -18.62
CA LYS A 230 0.02 -10.59 -18.83
C LYS A 230 -0.26 -9.69 -17.62
N VAL A 231 -0.15 -10.24 -16.40
CA VAL A 231 -0.40 -9.51 -15.15
C VAL A 231 0.91 -9.23 -14.43
N VAL A 232 1.11 -7.98 -14.05
CA VAL A 232 2.22 -7.54 -13.23
C VAL A 232 1.72 -7.22 -11.83
N VAL A 233 2.36 -7.82 -10.83
CA VAL A 233 2.05 -7.60 -9.42
C VAL A 233 3.21 -6.89 -8.74
N THR A 234 2.94 -5.72 -8.19
CA THR A 234 3.92 -4.97 -7.39
C THR A 234 3.43 -4.90 -5.96
N LYS A 235 4.32 -5.23 -5.02
CA LYS A 235 4.08 -5.07 -3.59
C LYS A 235 5.14 -4.16 -3.01
N ILE A 236 4.71 -3.13 -2.30
CA ILE A 236 5.56 -2.19 -1.59
C ILE A 236 5.15 -2.17 -0.13
N ARG A 237 6.14 -2.24 0.75
CA ARG A 237 5.98 -2.18 2.20
C ARG A 237 6.95 -1.15 2.74
N MET A 238 6.49 -0.31 3.66
CA MET A 238 7.33 0.64 4.36
C MET A 238 7.19 0.48 5.87
N GLY A 239 8.28 0.81 6.57
CA GLY A 239 8.45 0.49 7.98
C GLY A 239 9.40 -0.70 8.17
N ASN A 240 9.52 -1.18 9.41
CA ASN A 240 10.42 -2.26 9.81
C ASN A 240 9.87 -3.66 9.48
N VAL A 241 9.44 -3.85 8.24
CA VAL A 241 8.79 -5.09 7.77
C VAL A 241 9.82 -6.19 7.51
N LYS A 242 9.61 -7.36 8.10
CA LYS A 242 10.56 -8.50 7.97
C LYS A 242 10.43 -9.26 6.65
N ARG A 243 9.22 -9.34 6.07
CA ARG A 243 8.91 -10.15 4.87
C ARG A 243 7.97 -9.38 3.96
N LEU A 244 8.25 -9.41 2.66
CA LEU A 244 7.35 -8.80 1.66
C LEU A 244 6.30 -9.80 1.20
N TRP A 245 6.76 -10.96 0.75
CA TRP A 245 5.92 -12.05 0.33
C TRP A 245 5.73 -13.02 1.50
N ASN A 246 4.49 -13.44 1.74
CA ASN A 246 4.28 -14.56 2.63
C ASN A 246 4.66 -15.84 1.86
N ILE A 247 5.81 -16.44 2.18
CA ILE A 247 6.46 -17.51 1.39
C ILE A 247 5.52 -18.69 1.13
N LYS A 248 4.53 -18.94 2.00
CA LYS A 248 3.50 -19.98 1.84
C LYS A 248 2.59 -19.74 0.62
N TYR A 249 2.51 -18.50 0.15
CA TYR A 249 1.63 -17.98 -0.89
C TYR A 249 2.43 -17.47 -2.11
N TRP A 250 3.74 -17.73 -2.16
CA TRP A 250 4.59 -17.11 -3.18
C TRP A 250 4.56 -17.89 -4.49
N ARG A 251 4.68 -19.23 -4.42
CA ARG A 251 4.50 -20.16 -5.54
C ARG A 251 4.09 -21.54 -5.04
N ASP A 252 3.20 -22.23 -5.75
CA ASP A 252 2.96 -23.66 -5.58
C ASP A 252 4.14 -24.49 -6.16
N LYS A 253 4.08 -25.82 -6.04
CA LYS A 253 5.13 -26.71 -6.58
C LYS A 253 5.27 -26.66 -8.11
N LYS A 254 4.30 -26.08 -8.83
CA LYS A 254 4.28 -25.89 -10.28
C LYS A 254 4.75 -24.49 -10.70
N GLY A 255 4.95 -23.59 -9.74
CA GLY A 255 5.36 -22.20 -10.01
C GLY A 255 4.20 -21.20 -10.11
N GLU A 256 2.96 -21.64 -9.84
CA GLU A 256 1.76 -20.79 -9.86
C GLU A 256 1.65 -20.00 -8.54
N VAL A 257 1.26 -18.72 -8.60
CA VAL A 257 1.09 -17.91 -7.38
C VAL A 257 -0.14 -18.40 -6.62
N ILE A 258 0.03 -18.72 -5.33
CA ILE A 258 -1.08 -19.08 -4.45
C ILE A 258 -1.53 -17.79 -3.75
N TRP A 259 -2.74 -17.33 -4.00
CA TRP A 259 -3.31 -16.13 -3.35
C TRP A 259 -3.53 -16.32 -1.84
#